data_AF-A0A838PE19-F1
#
_entry.id   AF-A0A838PE19-F1
#
_cell.length_a   1.000
_cell.length_b   1.000
_cell.length_c   1.000
_cell.angle_alpha   90.00
_cell.angle_beta   90.00
_cell.angle_gamma   90.00
#
_symmetry.space_group_name_H-M   'P 1'
#
loop_
_entity.id
_entity.type
_entity.pdbx_description
1 polymer ?
#
loop_
_entity_poly.entity_id
_entity_poly.type
_entity_poly.pdbx_seq_one_letter_code
_entity_poly.pdbx_strand_id
1 'polypeptide(L)'
;MQQNFPDLASSTIALHEGPQEVGAPANAALTNVRGTLNSSPNTNFTVHWYFSDDAQCIAGQAGSRPLVFDRIANVNTDGSGNAPFIIPFNFPAGITRGIINCSATDPQGNTSEYSACFSVVAGGTPTPTPTPAPMTIQFSSAVASVSENGGSATVTVNRFGNNSGVATVDYATSDLAGLADCNALNSGKASSRCDYATAIGRLRFAAGESSKPISVLIVDDGYGEGDEQFHIILSNAVGANLGASSTATVTINDNETANGGNPINQPGFFVREHYLDFFSREPDPSGLAFWTNEITSCGTDTACIELKRTNVSAAFFLSIEFQQTGYLVYRMYKAAYGGTPVPVRFNEFLPDTQQIGLGVVVGQTGWEQVLENNKNLFAADFVGRLRFATAHPTTRTAAEFVECLRHTYASRAHGSHQRVWQWRHSGSRSRVAAGGGEPDAGTTGVQQSVCADAVPGIPEKESERCTGWKF
;
A
#
# COMPACT_ATOMS: atom_id res chain seq x y z
N MET A 1 54.32 18.81 -57.79
CA MET A 1 53.38 18.01 -56.98
C MET A 1 53.53 18.48 -55.55
N GLN A 2 52.71 19.44 -55.14
CA GLN A 2 52.73 19.97 -53.78
C GLN A 2 51.89 19.01 -52.94
N GLN A 3 52.59 18.24 -52.10
CA GLN A 3 52.04 17.33 -51.11
C GLN A 3 51.21 18.14 -50.11
N ASN A 4 49.89 17.93 -50.06
CA ASN A 4 49.05 18.48 -49.00
C ASN A 4 48.33 17.33 -48.29
N PHE A 5 48.43 17.37 -46.97
CA PHE A 5 48.08 16.30 -46.04
C PHE A 5 46.56 16.25 -45.80
N PRO A 6 45.96 15.07 -45.56
CA PRO A 6 44.66 15.02 -44.91
C PRO A 6 44.80 15.55 -43.48
N ASP A 7 43.98 16.54 -43.10
CA ASP A 7 43.91 17.06 -41.74
C ASP A 7 42.77 16.36 -40.97
N LEU A 8 43.07 15.87 -39.76
CA LEU A 8 42.11 15.27 -38.85
C LEU A 8 41.73 16.31 -37.78
N ALA A 9 40.43 16.53 -37.55
CA ALA A 9 39.94 17.49 -36.55
C ALA A 9 38.83 16.89 -35.68
N SER A 10 38.85 17.25 -34.39
CA SER A 10 37.81 16.90 -33.42
C SER A 10 36.58 17.78 -33.61
N SER A 11 35.42 17.16 -33.83
CA SER A 11 34.16 17.70 -33.33
C SER A 11 33.66 16.76 -32.24
N THR A 12 33.44 17.30 -31.05
CA THR A 12 32.86 16.66 -29.87
C THR A 12 31.78 15.63 -30.26
N ILE A 13 32.03 14.36 -29.97
CA ILE A 13 31.14 13.25 -30.33
C ILE A 13 29.94 13.26 -29.38
N ALA A 14 28.79 13.66 -29.91
CA ALA A 14 27.48 13.41 -29.30
C ALA A 14 27.00 12.00 -29.70
N LEU A 15 26.54 11.25 -28.71
CA LEU A 15 25.91 9.94 -28.87
C LEU A 15 24.61 10.08 -29.68
N HIS A 16 24.45 9.29 -30.74
CA HIS A 16 23.16 9.09 -31.37
C HIS A 16 22.98 7.63 -31.78
N GLU A 17 21.81 7.07 -31.43
CA GLU A 17 21.41 5.68 -31.66
C GLU A 17 20.65 5.51 -32.97
N GLY A 18 20.78 4.32 -33.58
CA GLY A 18 19.89 3.77 -34.61
C GLY A 18 20.58 2.76 -35.54
N PRO A 19 19.80 1.86 -36.19
CA PRO A 19 19.39 0.55 -35.71
C PRO A 19 20.36 -0.58 -36.12
N GLN A 20 20.31 -1.67 -35.35
CA GLN A 20 21.11 -2.89 -35.48
C GLN A 20 20.84 -3.69 -36.76
N GLU A 21 21.91 -4.24 -37.35
CA GLU A 21 21.83 -5.54 -38.03
C GLU A 21 22.72 -6.58 -37.31
N VAL A 22 22.00 -7.55 -36.74
CA VAL A 22 22.28 -8.97 -36.45
C VAL A 22 23.76 -9.41 -36.31
N GLY A 23 24.19 -9.65 -35.06
CA GLY A 23 25.16 -10.72 -34.77
C GLY A 23 26.40 -10.42 -33.91
N ALA A 24 26.53 -9.25 -33.28
CA ALA A 24 27.66 -8.94 -32.39
C ALA A 24 27.20 -8.57 -30.96
N PRO A 25 27.94 -8.96 -29.90
CA PRO A 25 27.54 -8.72 -28.52
C PRO A 25 27.43 -7.22 -28.24
N ALA A 26 26.41 -6.86 -27.45
CA ALA A 26 26.16 -5.49 -27.00
C ALA A 26 27.41 -4.85 -26.37
N ASN A 27 27.64 -3.57 -26.68
CA ASN A 27 28.62 -2.63 -26.09
C ASN A 27 29.89 -2.31 -26.90
N ALA A 28 29.76 -1.95 -28.18
CA ALA A 28 30.75 -1.07 -28.82
C ALA A 28 30.03 -0.03 -29.68
N ALA A 29 29.99 1.21 -29.22
CA ALA A 29 29.49 2.33 -30.01
C ALA A 29 30.47 2.59 -31.18
N LEU A 30 29.95 2.67 -32.40
CA LEU A 30 30.71 3.09 -33.58
C LEU A 30 31.25 4.51 -33.34
N THR A 31 32.57 4.65 -33.27
CA THR A 31 33.20 5.96 -33.15
C THR A 31 33.51 6.45 -34.57
N ASN A 32 32.76 7.43 -35.06
CA ASN A 32 33.03 8.02 -36.37
C ASN A 32 34.17 9.04 -36.25
N VAL A 33 35.31 8.77 -36.89
CA VAL A 33 36.44 9.71 -36.96
C VAL A 33 36.31 10.53 -38.24
N ARG A 34 36.43 11.85 -38.15
CA ARG A 34 36.24 12.77 -39.28
C ARG A 34 37.56 13.36 -39.73
N GLY A 35 37.75 13.47 -41.04
CA GLY A 35 38.91 14.09 -41.66
C GLY A 35 38.51 14.97 -42.84
N THR A 36 39.42 15.86 -43.24
CA THR A 36 39.28 16.65 -44.47
C THR A 36 40.53 16.45 -45.31
N LEU A 37 40.35 15.99 -46.55
CA LEU A 37 41.40 15.96 -47.56
C LEU A 37 41.53 17.35 -48.19
N ASN A 38 42.73 17.89 -48.24
CA ASN A 38 43.05 19.11 -48.98
C ASN A 38 44.05 18.76 -50.09
N SER A 39 43.59 18.71 -51.33
CA SER A 39 44.39 18.26 -52.47
C SER A 39 43.93 18.92 -53.78
N SER A 40 44.35 18.38 -54.94
CA SER A 40 43.97 18.89 -56.26
C SER A 40 42.45 19.07 -56.38
N PRO A 41 41.94 20.23 -56.81
CA PRO A 41 40.50 20.48 -56.97
C PRO A 41 39.79 19.50 -57.90
N ASN A 42 38.50 19.25 -57.65
CA ASN A 42 37.62 18.42 -58.48
C ASN A 42 38.21 17.04 -58.84
N THR A 43 38.96 16.44 -57.93
CA THR A 43 39.68 15.18 -58.13
C THR A 43 39.15 14.13 -57.17
N ASN A 44 39.00 12.89 -57.67
CA ASN A 44 38.56 11.74 -56.87
C ASN A 44 39.78 11.07 -56.24
N PHE A 45 39.74 10.84 -54.93
CA PHE A 45 40.78 10.12 -54.21
C PHE A 45 40.20 8.87 -53.52
N THR A 46 41.06 7.87 -53.33
CA THR A 46 40.84 6.81 -52.35
C THR A 46 41.62 7.15 -51.10
N VAL A 47 40.94 7.31 -49.97
CA VAL A 47 41.58 7.54 -48.66
C VAL A 47 41.77 6.21 -47.96
N HIS A 48 42.99 5.87 -47.62
CA HIS A 48 43.31 4.74 -46.76
C HIS A 48 43.52 5.23 -45.33
N TRP A 49 43.08 4.45 -44.35
CA TRP A 49 43.30 4.76 -42.95
C TRP A 49 43.83 3.54 -42.19
N TYR A 50 44.55 3.84 -41.11
CA TYR A 50 45.30 2.87 -40.34
C TYR A 50 45.07 3.11 -38.85
N PHE A 51 44.98 2.05 -38.06
CA PHE A 51 44.94 2.12 -36.60
C PHE A 51 46.07 1.31 -35.96
N SER A 52 46.65 1.86 -34.90
CA SER A 52 47.64 1.20 -34.05
C SER A 52 47.27 1.40 -32.57
N ASP A 53 47.59 0.42 -31.73
CA ASP A 53 47.44 0.48 -30.27
C ASP A 53 48.56 1.28 -29.57
N ASP A 54 49.44 1.93 -30.34
CA ASP A 54 50.46 2.82 -29.81
C ASP A 54 49.84 3.90 -28.90
N ALA A 55 50.45 4.09 -27.74
CA ALA A 55 49.87 4.91 -26.67
C ALA A 55 50.05 6.43 -26.86
N GLN A 56 50.93 6.86 -27.77
CA GLN A 56 51.27 8.28 -27.96
C GLN A 56 51.48 8.64 -29.43
N CYS A 57 51.02 9.83 -29.79
CA CYS A 57 51.23 10.42 -31.09
C CYS A 57 52.57 11.17 -31.14
N ILE A 58 53.56 10.61 -31.82
CA ILE A 58 54.88 11.24 -32.00
C ILE A 58 55.03 11.70 -33.45
N ALA A 59 55.60 12.89 -33.66
CA ALA A 59 55.87 13.43 -34.99
C ALA A 59 56.74 12.47 -35.81
N GLY A 60 56.25 12.05 -36.98
CA GLY A 60 56.96 11.13 -37.88
C GLY A 60 56.68 9.63 -37.66
N GLN A 61 55.80 9.23 -36.74
CA GLN A 61 55.34 7.82 -36.60
C GLN A 61 54.31 7.41 -37.67
N ALA A 62 54.59 7.75 -38.92
CA ALA A 62 53.75 7.48 -40.08
C ALA A 62 53.68 5.99 -40.49
N GLY A 63 54.25 5.04 -39.73
CA GLY A 63 54.42 3.67 -40.21
C GLY A 63 54.34 2.58 -39.14
N SER A 64 53.71 2.82 -37.99
CA SER A 64 53.47 1.76 -37.00
C SER A 64 52.74 0.59 -37.65
N ARG A 65 53.03 -0.64 -37.20
CA ARG A 65 52.43 -1.89 -37.73
C ARG A 65 50.91 -1.82 -37.53
N PRO A 66 50.11 -1.56 -38.58
CA PRO A 66 48.71 -1.25 -38.38
C PRO A 66 47.96 -2.52 -37.98
N LEU A 67 47.16 -2.43 -36.92
CA LEU A 67 46.26 -3.50 -36.48
C LEU A 67 45.01 -3.55 -37.34
N VAL A 68 44.58 -2.40 -37.87
CA VAL A 68 43.47 -2.27 -38.81
C VAL A 68 43.91 -1.40 -39.98
N PHE A 69 43.52 -1.83 -41.17
CA PHE A 69 43.71 -1.12 -42.43
C PHE A 69 42.43 -1.22 -43.26
N ASP A 70 41.88 -0.08 -43.64
CA ASP A 70 40.67 -0.02 -44.47
C ASP A 70 40.68 1.27 -45.32
N ARG A 71 39.70 1.42 -46.21
CA ARG A 71 39.66 2.50 -47.20
C ARG A 71 38.27 3.08 -47.43
N ILE A 72 38.26 4.34 -47.81
CA ILE A 72 37.09 5.08 -48.28
C ILE A 72 37.35 5.44 -49.75
N ALA A 73 36.60 4.83 -50.65
CA ALA A 73 36.65 5.17 -52.07
C ALA A 73 35.82 6.42 -52.38
N ASN A 74 36.12 7.07 -53.50
CA ASN A 74 35.34 8.18 -54.05
C ASN A 74 35.26 9.44 -53.16
N VAL A 75 36.36 9.78 -52.50
CA VAL A 75 36.49 11.05 -51.77
C VAL A 75 36.79 12.15 -52.79
N ASN A 76 35.76 12.89 -53.20
CA ASN A 76 35.86 13.91 -54.24
C ASN A 76 36.15 15.29 -53.63
N THR A 77 37.24 15.92 -54.03
CA THR A 77 37.55 17.31 -53.67
C THR A 77 36.65 18.30 -54.41
N ASP A 78 36.28 19.38 -53.74
CA ASP A 78 35.53 20.49 -54.33
C ASP A 78 36.41 21.37 -55.24
N GLY A 79 35.82 22.45 -55.77
CA GLY A 79 36.53 23.42 -56.60
C GLY A 79 37.66 24.18 -55.89
N SER A 80 37.78 24.06 -54.57
CA SER A 80 38.85 24.60 -53.73
C SER A 80 39.83 23.53 -53.24
N GLY A 81 39.66 22.27 -53.63
CA GLY A 81 40.55 21.18 -53.24
C GLY A 81 40.18 20.44 -51.97
N ASN A 82 39.04 20.74 -51.34
CA ASN A 82 38.67 20.16 -50.04
C ASN A 82 37.65 19.02 -50.19
N ALA A 83 37.82 17.94 -49.43
CA ALA A 83 36.84 16.86 -49.32
C ALA A 83 36.72 16.35 -47.88
N PRO A 84 35.57 16.48 -47.20
CA PRO A 84 35.36 15.83 -45.92
C PRO A 84 35.14 14.32 -46.11
N PHE A 85 35.60 13.52 -45.15
CA PHE A 85 35.35 12.08 -45.11
C PHE A 85 35.14 11.59 -43.67
N ILE A 86 34.50 10.42 -43.53
CA ILE A 86 34.19 9.80 -42.25
C ILE A 86 34.74 8.37 -42.24
N ILE A 87 35.55 8.05 -41.24
CA ILE A 87 36.07 6.72 -40.95
C ILE A 87 35.13 6.06 -39.93
N PRO A 88 34.41 5.00 -40.30
CA PRO A 88 33.75 4.14 -39.32
C PRO A 88 34.81 3.34 -38.57
N PHE A 89 34.94 3.56 -37.25
CA PHE A 89 35.96 2.89 -36.45
C PHE A 89 35.35 2.17 -35.24
N ASN A 90 35.76 0.92 -35.07
CA ASN A 90 35.55 0.12 -33.86
C ASN A 90 36.91 -0.28 -33.29
N PHE A 91 37.07 -0.12 -31.97
CA PHE A 91 38.28 -0.58 -31.29
C PHE A 91 38.42 -2.11 -31.39
N PRO A 92 39.61 -2.63 -31.71
CA PRO A 92 39.90 -4.06 -31.55
C PRO A 92 39.65 -4.52 -30.10
N ALA A 93 39.20 -5.77 -29.94
CA ALA A 93 38.90 -6.32 -28.63
C ALA A 93 40.10 -6.21 -27.67
N GLY A 94 39.87 -5.66 -26.47
CA GLY A 94 40.92 -5.47 -25.45
C GLY A 94 41.75 -4.20 -25.59
N ILE A 95 41.56 -3.42 -26.66
CA ILE A 95 42.26 -2.14 -26.88
C ILE A 95 41.34 -0.98 -26.49
N THR A 96 41.83 -0.09 -25.64
CA THR A 96 41.05 1.05 -25.10
C THR A 96 41.57 2.42 -25.54
N ARG A 97 42.71 2.45 -26.25
CA ARG A 97 43.35 3.64 -26.78
C ARG A 97 44.21 3.28 -27.98
N GLY A 98 44.49 4.26 -28.83
CA GLY A 98 45.42 4.09 -29.94
C GLY A 98 45.53 5.35 -30.78
N ILE A 99 46.13 5.23 -31.95
CA ILE A 99 46.33 6.31 -32.91
C ILE A 99 45.76 5.93 -34.28
N ILE A 100 45.22 6.92 -35.00
CA ILE A 100 44.77 6.80 -36.39
C ILE A 100 45.57 7.74 -37.28
N ASN A 101 45.96 7.28 -38.45
CA ASN A 101 46.50 8.13 -39.51
C ASN A 101 45.91 7.71 -40.88
N CYS A 102 46.12 8.53 -41.91
CA CYS A 102 45.54 8.32 -43.24
C CYS A 102 46.53 8.63 -44.37
N SER A 103 46.32 8.05 -45.54
CA SER A 103 46.96 8.44 -46.80
C SER A 103 45.88 8.58 -47.89
N ALA A 104 46.18 9.30 -48.96
CA ALA A 104 45.26 9.48 -50.09
C ALA A 104 45.95 9.12 -51.40
N THR A 105 45.28 8.32 -52.24
CA THR A 105 45.75 7.88 -53.56
C THR A 105 44.90 8.53 -54.64
N ASP A 106 45.55 9.18 -55.61
CA ASP A 106 44.90 9.81 -56.77
C ASP A 106 44.53 8.78 -57.87
N PRO A 107 43.77 9.17 -58.90
CA PRO A 107 43.39 8.25 -59.98
C PRO A 107 44.55 7.75 -60.85
N GLN A 108 45.71 8.42 -60.78
CA GLN A 108 46.94 8.02 -61.47
C GLN A 108 47.77 7.04 -60.63
N GLY A 109 47.34 6.72 -59.41
CA GLY A 109 48.00 5.79 -58.51
C GLY A 109 49.08 6.42 -57.62
N ASN A 110 49.24 7.74 -57.63
CA ASN A 110 50.16 8.42 -56.73
C ASN A 110 49.54 8.50 -55.34
N THR A 111 50.29 8.06 -54.32
CA THR A 111 49.82 8.06 -52.92
C THR A 111 50.57 9.11 -52.11
N SER A 112 49.85 9.85 -51.27
CA SER A 112 50.42 10.84 -50.36
C SER A 112 51.31 10.18 -49.29
N GLU A 113 52.11 11.00 -48.61
CA GLU A 113 52.62 10.63 -47.28
C GLU A 113 51.45 10.50 -46.28
N TYR A 114 51.72 9.92 -45.12
CA TYR A 114 50.72 9.78 -44.07
C TYR A 114 50.36 11.14 -43.45
N SER A 115 49.10 11.28 -43.04
CA SER A 115 48.64 12.39 -42.22
C SER A 115 49.35 12.43 -40.86
N ALA A 116 49.24 13.57 -40.17
CA ALA A 116 49.49 13.60 -38.74
C ALA A 116 48.63 12.52 -38.04
N CYS A 117 49.19 11.86 -37.03
CA CYS A 117 48.46 10.88 -36.26
C CYS A 117 47.46 11.58 -35.31
N PHE A 118 46.36 10.91 -35.05
CA PHE A 118 45.26 11.37 -34.21
C PHE A 118 45.00 10.35 -33.10
N SER A 119 45.15 10.76 -31.84
CA SER A 119 44.91 9.88 -30.70
C SER A 119 43.42 9.68 -30.45
N VAL A 120 43.02 8.42 -30.30
CA VAL A 120 41.64 8.00 -29.96
C VAL A 120 41.64 7.23 -28.64
N VAL A 121 40.61 7.45 -27.82
CA VAL A 121 40.38 6.72 -26.57
C VAL A 121 38.94 6.21 -26.60
N ALA A 122 38.74 4.95 -26.23
CA ALA A 122 37.41 4.37 -26.10
C ALA A 122 36.66 5.17 -25.01
N GLY A 123 35.46 5.68 -25.35
CA GLY A 123 34.61 6.37 -24.38
C GLY A 123 34.37 5.50 -23.16
N GLY A 124 34.51 6.09 -21.96
CA GLY A 124 34.41 5.36 -20.70
C GLY A 124 33.13 4.52 -20.60
N THR A 125 33.22 3.43 -19.85
CA THR A 125 32.10 2.55 -19.50
C THR A 125 30.83 3.37 -19.23
N PRO A 126 29.67 3.04 -19.80
CA PRO A 126 28.43 3.76 -19.49
C PRO A 126 28.29 3.80 -17.97
N THR A 127 28.14 5.00 -17.41
CA THR A 127 27.78 5.15 -15.99
C THR A 127 26.55 4.27 -15.76
N PRO A 128 26.57 3.33 -14.80
CA PRO A 128 25.42 2.47 -14.59
C PRO A 128 24.20 3.37 -14.37
N THR A 129 23.22 3.26 -15.26
CA THR A 129 21.89 3.85 -15.04
C THR A 129 21.48 3.44 -13.63
N PRO A 130 21.18 4.38 -12.71
CA PRO A 130 20.84 4.00 -11.34
C PRO A 130 19.65 3.06 -11.40
N THR A 131 19.85 1.81 -10.96
CA THR A 131 18.77 0.85 -10.81
C THR A 131 17.67 1.54 -10.00
N PRO A 132 16.42 1.63 -10.52
CA PRO A 132 15.34 2.29 -9.79
C PRO A 132 15.27 1.71 -8.38
N ALA A 133 15.30 2.57 -7.37
CA ALA A 133 15.18 2.13 -5.99
C ALA A 133 13.89 1.29 -5.85
N PRO A 134 13.96 0.11 -5.22
CA PRO A 134 12.79 -0.75 -5.10
C PRO A 134 11.68 0.00 -4.35
N MET A 135 10.46 -0.04 -4.90
CA MET A 135 9.29 0.49 -4.22
C MET A 135 8.95 -0.44 -3.06
N THR A 136 8.98 0.06 -1.83
CA THR A 136 8.71 -0.74 -0.64
C THR A 136 7.68 -0.08 0.27
N ILE A 137 6.93 -0.90 1.01
CA ILE A 137 6.06 -0.48 2.11
C ILE A 137 6.49 -1.22 3.38
N GLN A 138 6.75 -0.48 4.45
CA GLN A 138 7.20 -1.01 5.73
C GLN A 138 6.85 -0.07 6.88
N PHE A 139 6.88 -0.55 8.11
CA PHE A 139 6.77 0.31 9.28
C PHE A 139 7.92 1.32 9.35
N SER A 140 7.64 2.51 9.88
CA SER A 140 8.65 3.53 10.18
C SER A 140 9.62 3.08 11.28
N SER A 141 9.14 2.22 12.18
CA SER A 141 9.88 1.58 13.26
C SER A 141 9.35 0.16 13.47
N ALA A 142 10.22 -0.80 13.71
CA ALA A 142 9.83 -2.17 14.07
C ALA A 142 9.37 -2.30 15.54
N VAL A 143 9.50 -1.23 16.33
CA VAL A 143 9.08 -1.19 17.73
C VAL A 143 8.27 0.05 18.03
N ALA A 144 7.25 -0.10 18.86
CA ALA A 144 6.46 0.97 19.45
C ALA A 144 6.14 0.63 20.90
N SER A 145 5.89 1.64 21.72
CA SER A 145 5.41 1.47 23.09
C SER A 145 4.26 2.42 23.38
N VAL A 146 3.38 2.01 24.28
CA VAL A 146 2.21 2.76 24.71
C VAL A 146 1.94 2.45 26.18
N SER A 147 1.51 3.43 26.96
CA SER A 147 0.96 3.14 28.29
C SER A 147 -0.37 2.41 28.14
N GLU A 148 -0.69 1.51 29.05
CA GLU A 148 -1.97 0.82 29.06
C GLU A 148 -3.17 1.80 29.14
N ASN A 149 -3.08 2.80 30.02
CA ASN A 149 -4.00 3.95 30.06
C ASN A 149 -3.84 4.98 28.91
N GLY A 150 -2.99 4.69 27.92
CA GLY A 150 -2.69 5.58 26.79
C GLY A 150 -3.80 5.64 25.73
N GLY A 151 -4.82 4.78 25.85
CA GLY A 151 -5.99 4.73 24.99
C GLY A 151 -5.75 4.07 23.62
N SER A 152 -4.71 4.48 22.89
CA SER A 152 -4.35 3.84 21.62
C SER A 152 -2.86 3.89 21.30
N ALA A 153 -2.34 2.81 20.69
CA ALA A 153 -1.04 2.77 20.07
C ALA A 153 -1.14 3.19 18.60
N THR A 154 -0.30 4.15 18.17
CA THR A 154 -0.23 4.55 16.75
C THR A 154 1.12 4.14 16.18
N VAL A 155 1.10 3.31 15.12
CA VAL A 155 2.28 2.94 14.33
C VAL A 155 2.18 3.54 12.93
N THR A 156 3.30 4.03 12.40
CA THR A 156 3.31 4.63 11.05
C THR A 156 3.87 3.64 10.03
N VAL A 157 3.21 3.55 8.89
CA VAL A 157 3.65 2.78 7.72
C VAL A 157 4.11 3.75 6.65
N ASN A 158 5.33 3.55 6.15
CA ASN A 158 5.96 4.36 5.13
C ASN A 158 6.05 3.61 3.80
N ARG A 159 5.92 4.36 2.71
CA ARG A 159 6.13 3.93 1.34
C ARG A 159 7.35 4.64 0.76
N PHE A 160 8.30 3.87 0.25
CA PHE A 160 9.56 4.34 -0.33
C PHE A 160 9.63 4.08 -1.84
N GLY A 161 10.56 4.77 -2.52
CA GLY A 161 10.74 4.68 -3.96
C GLY A 161 9.76 5.57 -4.73
N ASN A 162 9.40 5.15 -5.95
CA ASN A 162 8.45 5.89 -6.78
C ASN A 162 7.02 5.78 -6.20
N ASN A 163 6.42 6.92 -5.85
CA ASN A 163 5.07 7.02 -5.30
C ASN A 163 4.05 7.66 -6.28
N SER A 164 4.39 7.78 -7.56
CA SER A 164 3.49 8.38 -8.58
C SER A 164 2.22 7.56 -8.85
N GLY A 165 2.24 6.25 -8.58
CA GLY A 165 1.07 5.37 -8.68
C GLY A 165 0.42 5.09 -7.33
N VAL A 166 -0.76 4.47 -7.32
CA VAL A 166 -1.40 3.99 -6.09
C VAL A 166 -0.69 2.75 -5.54
N ALA A 167 -0.81 2.50 -4.23
CA ALA A 167 -0.40 1.24 -3.62
C ALA A 167 -1.32 0.87 -2.45
N THR A 168 -1.39 -0.41 -2.14
CA THR A 168 -2.15 -0.92 -0.99
C THR A 168 -1.32 -1.90 -0.19
N VAL A 169 -1.58 -1.98 1.10
CA VAL A 169 -1.04 -3.02 1.98
C VAL A 169 -2.09 -3.38 3.02
N ASP A 170 -2.23 -4.67 3.31
CA ASP A 170 -3.09 -5.15 4.39
C ASP A 170 -2.30 -5.15 5.69
N TYR A 171 -2.96 -4.95 6.82
CA TYR A 171 -2.39 -5.09 8.15
C TYR A 171 -3.32 -5.86 9.08
N ALA A 172 -2.74 -6.57 10.04
CA ALA A 172 -3.48 -7.21 11.12
C ALA A 172 -2.64 -7.25 12.40
N THR A 173 -3.28 -7.05 13.55
CA THR A 173 -2.71 -7.40 14.85
C THR A 173 -2.60 -8.92 14.99
N SER A 174 -1.53 -9.39 15.62
CA SER A 174 -1.30 -10.80 15.97
C SER A 174 -1.16 -10.96 17.47
N ASP A 175 -2.06 -11.75 18.05
CA ASP A 175 -2.13 -12.09 19.47
C ASP A 175 -1.05 -13.10 19.86
N LEU A 176 -0.31 -12.81 20.94
CA LEU A 176 0.77 -13.68 21.46
C LEU A 176 0.33 -14.53 22.67
N ALA A 177 -0.77 -14.17 23.31
CA ALA A 177 -1.31 -14.79 24.52
C ALA A 177 -2.20 -15.99 24.23
N GLY A 178 -2.91 -15.99 23.09
CA GLY A 178 -3.83 -17.07 22.71
C GLY A 178 -4.97 -17.23 23.70
N LEU A 179 -5.02 -18.37 24.40
CA LEU A 179 -6.04 -18.70 25.41
C LEU A 179 -5.58 -18.45 26.86
N ALA A 180 -4.44 -17.81 27.08
CA ALA A 180 -3.98 -17.47 28.44
C ALA A 180 -5.00 -16.59 29.18
N ASP A 181 -5.08 -16.69 30.50
CA ASP A 181 -5.96 -15.81 31.27
C ASP A 181 -5.48 -14.36 31.20
N CYS A 182 -6.41 -13.41 31.25
CA CYS A 182 -6.18 -11.96 31.24
C CYS A 182 -5.64 -11.41 32.57
N ASN A 183 -5.03 -12.25 33.40
CA ASN A 183 -4.39 -11.80 34.64
C ASN A 183 -3.07 -12.55 34.84
N ALA A 184 -2.48 -12.97 33.72
CA ALA A 184 -1.31 -13.81 33.68
C ALA A 184 -0.08 -12.96 34.01
N LEU A 185 0.29 -12.95 35.29
CA LEU A 185 1.42 -12.18 35.80
C LEU A 185 2.72 -12.45 35.02
N ASN A 186 3.30 -11.37 34.51
CA ASN A 186 4.56 -11.28 33.78
C ASN A 186 4.62 -12.25 32.60
N SER A 187 3.51 -12.41 31.88
CA SER A 187 3.43 -13.25 30.68
C SER A 187 4.29 -12.70 29.54
N GLY A 188 4.45 -11.37 29.50
CA GLY A 188 5.08 -10.63 28.40
C GLY A 188 4.24 -10.63 27.11
N LYS A 189 2.95 -10.98 27.18
CA LYS A 189 2.12 -11.32 26.01
C LYS A 189 0.73 -10.71 26.12
N ALA A 190 0.50 -9.69 25.30
CA ALA A 190 -0.80 -9.06 25.21
C ALA A 190 -1.79 -9.91 24.41
N SER A 191 -3.01 -9.99 24.91
CA SER A 191 -4.18 -10.59 24.29
C SER A 191 -5.12 -9.57 23.70
N SER A 192 -5.60 -9.88 22.50
CA SER A 192 -6.74 -9.18 21.89
C SER A 192 -8.06 -9.39 22.63
N ARG A 193 -8.08 -10.17 23.72
CA ARG A 193 -9.23 -10.48 24.61
C ARG A 193 -9.21 -9.73 25.94
N CYS A 194 -8.12 -9.03 26.28
CA CYS A 194 -8.04 -8.18 27.47
C CYS A 194 -7.44 -6.84 27.08
N ASP A 195 -6.20 -6.83 26.57
CA ASP A 195 -5.27 -5.68 26.60
C ASP A 195 -5.39 -4.74 25.40
N TYR A 196 -5.90 -5.24 24.27
CA TYR A 196 -6.14 -4.42 23.09
C TYR A 196 -7.31 -4.90 22.24
N ALA A 197 -7.80 -4.02 21.37
CA ALA A 197 -8.78 -4.36 20.35
C ALA A 197 -8.09 -4.79 19.06
N THR A 198 -8.53 -5.91 18.48
CA THR A 198 -8.03 -6.39 17.18
C THR A 198 -8.15 -5.28 16.12
N ALA A 199 -7.03 -4.91 15.50
CA ALA A 199 -7.01 -3.98 14.39
C ALA A 199 -6.61 -4.73 13.10
N ILE A 200 -7.49 -4.68 12.10
CA ILE A 200 -7.29 -5.36 10.83
C ILE A 200 -7.87 -4.52 9.70
N GLY A 201 -7.08 -4.26 8.67
CA GLY A 201 -7.52 -3.38 7.60
C GLY A 201 -6.58 -3.33 6.41
N ARG A 202 -6.90 -2.42 5.51
CA ARG A 202 -6.11 -2.15 4.30
C ARG A 202 -5.76 -0.67 4.25
N LEU A 203 -4.47 -0.37 4.23
CA LEU A 203 -3.98 0.97 3.92
C LEU A 203 -3.99 1.18 2.41
N ARG A 204 -4.51 2.32 1.98
CA ARG A 204 -4.51 2.77 0.59
C ARG A 204 -3.68 4.05 0.48
N PHE A 205 -2.59 3.98 -0.27
CA PHE A 205 -1.76 5.12 -0.61
C PHE A 205 -2.19 5.64 -1.98
N ALA A 206 -2.72 6.85 -2.01
CA ALA A 206 -2.92 7.57 -3.27
C ALA A 206 -1.58 7.94 -3.91
N ALA A 207 -1.63 8.39 -5.17
CA ALA A 207 -0.45 8.95 -5.83
C ALA A 207 0.12 10.11 -5.00
N GLY A 208 1.43 10.07 -4.74
CA GLY A 208 2.14 11.05 -3.92
C GLY A 208 2.11 10.78 -2.42
N GLU A 209 1.23 9.91 -1.91
CA GLU A 209 1.20 9.59 -0.47
C GLU A 209 2.37 8.66 -0.09
N SER A 210 3.10 9.03 0.96
CA SER A 210 4.29 8.32 1.43
C SER A 210 4.15 7.74 2.84
N SER A 211 3.12 8.11 3.61
CA SER A 211 2.88 7.55 4.94
C SER A 211 1.39 7.43 5.28
N LYS A 212 1.06 6.44 6.12
CA LYS A 212 -0.27 6.25 6.72
C LYS A 212 -0.12 5.72 8.15
N PRO A 213 -0.95 6.19 9.09
CA PRO A 213 -0.98 5.63 10.44
C PRO A 213 -1.86 4.36 10.50
N ILE A 214 -1.53 3.47 11.44
CA ILE A 214 -2.42 2.43 11.96
C ILE A 214 -2.60 2.73 13.45
N SER A 215 -3.85 2.83 13.89
CA SER A 215 -4.20 2.96 15.31
C SER A 215 -4.73 1.64 15.82
N VAL A 216 -4.22 1.20 16.98
CA VAL A 216 -4.69 0.03 17.72
C VAL A 216 -5.18 0.53 19.07
N LEU A 217 -6.44 0.26 19.40
CA LEU A 217 -7.04 0.70 20.67
C LEU A 217 -6.55 -0.21 21.78
N ILE A 218 -6.09 0.41 22.87
CA ILE A 218 -5.59 -0.26 24.07
C ILE A 218 -6.71 -0.28 25.11
N VAL A 219 -6.83 -1.38 25.83
CA VAL A 219 -7.81 -1.53 26.91
C VAL A 219 -7.02 -1.43 28.21
N ASP A 220 -7.45 -0.50 29.06
CA ASP A 220 -6.82 -0.23 30.36
C ASP A 220 -7.57 -1.02 31.41
N ASP A 221 -7.05 -2.20 31.78
CA ASP A 221 -7.76 -3.06 32.71
C ASP A 221 -7.36 -2.83 34.17
N GLY A 222 -7.68 -3.78 35.05
CA GLY A 222 -7.40 -3.63 36.48
C GLY A 222 -6.28 -4.52 36.97
N TYR A 223 -5.64 -5.32 36.13
CA TYR A 223 -4.70 -6.36 36.52
C TYR A 223 -3.26 -5.90 36.38
N GLY A 224 -2.44 -6.12 37.42
CA GLY A 224 -1.01 -5.77 37.40
C GLY A 224 -0.20 -6.90 36.79
N GLU A 225 -0.21 -6.99 35.47
CA GLU A 225 0.37 -8.11 34.71
C GLU A 225 1.84 -7.88 34.32
N GLY A 226 2.36 -6.66 34.46
CA GLY A 226 3.64 -6.23 33.91
C GLY A 226 3.59 -5.97 32.40
N ASP A 227 4.67 -5.43 31.84
CA ASP A 227 4.70 -5.06 30.41
C ASP A 227 4.43 -6.23 29.47
N GLU A 228 3.53 -6.01 28.51
CA GLU A 228 3.05 -7.03 27.58
C GLU A 228 3.25 -6.64 26.12
N GLN A 229 3.33 -7.63 25.21
CA GLN A 229 3.62 -7.37 23.79
C GLN A 229 2.64 -8.05 22.84
N PHE A 230 2.33 -7.37 21.74
CA PHE A 230 1.67 -7.94 20.56
C PHE A 230 2.37 -7.49 19.28
N HIS A 231 2.01 -8.08 18.14
CA HIS A 231 2.55 -7.67 16.84
C HIS A 231 1.50 -7.04 15.93
N ILE A 232 1.95 -6.20 15.00
CA ILE A 232 1.19 -5.76 13.83
C ILE A 232 1.97 -6.21 12.60
N ILE A 233 1.30 -6.93 11.69
CA ILE A 233 1.94 -7.56 10.52
C ILE A 233 1.35 -6.96 9.25
N LEU A 234 2.23 -6.54 8.33
CA LEU A 234 1.88 -6.11 6.97
C LEU A 234 1.86 -7.31 6.02
N SER A 235 0.87 -7.34 5.11
CA SER A 235 0.71 -8.41 4.13
C SER A 235 0.08 -7.89 2.83
N ASN A 236 0.07 -8.74 1.78
CA ASN A 236 -0.62 -8.48 0.52
C ASN A 236 -0.33 -7.10 -0.11
N ALA A 237 0.93 -6.66 -0.09
CA ALA A 237 1.30 -5.40 -0.72
C ALA A 237 1.09 -5.46 -2.24
N VAL A 238 0.45 -4.43 -2.79
CA VAL A 238 0.22 -4.25 -4.23
C VAL A 238 0.67 -2.85 -4.63
N GLY A 239 1.37 -2.73 -5.76
CA GLY A 239 1.98 -1.46 -6.20
C GLY A 239 3.31 -1.11 -5.49
N ALA A 240 3.78 -1.99 -4.61
CA ALA A 240 5.09 -1.98 -3.96
C ALA A 240 5.37 -3.38 -3.38
N ASN A 241 6.63 -3.65 -3.00
CA ASN A 241 7.00 -4.84 -2.22
C ASN A 241 6.92 -4.55 -0.72
N LEU A 242 6.84 -5.58 0.13
CA LEU A 242 7.07 -5.40 1.56
C LEU A 242 8.56 -5.09 1.80
N GLY A 243 8.84 -4.10 2.65
CA GLY A 243 10.19 -3.81 3.12
C GLY A 243 10.62 -4.73 4.27
N ALA A 244 11.81 -4.48 4.81
CA ALA A 244 12.38 -5.32 5.87
C ALA A 244 11.58 -5.26 7.18
N SER A 245 11.01 -4.10 7.50
CA SER A 245 10.16 -3.90 8.68
C SER A 245 8.69 -4.16 8.34
N SER A 246 8.34 -5.38 7.97
CA SER A 246 6.95 -5.80 7.70
C SER A 246 6.18 -6.22 8.96
N THR A 247 6.86 -6.32 10.10
CA THR A 247 6.27 -6.60 11.41
C THR A 247 6.74 -5.54 12.41
N ALA A 248 5.80 -5.00 13.19
CA ALA A 248 6.08 -4.13 14.32
C ALA A 248 5.67 -4.82 15.62
N THR A 249 6.52 -4.74 16.64
CA THR A 249 6.20 -5.14 18.00
C THR A 249 5.73 -3.92 18.78
N VAL A 250 4.57 -4.04 19.42
CA VAL A 250 4.02 -3.01 20.30
C VAL A 250 4.11 -3.52 21.73
N THR A 251 4.78 -2.76 22.59
CA THR A 251 4.79 -2.98 24.05
C THR A 251 3.70 -2.12 24.70
N ILE A 252 2.81 -2.76 25.45
CA ILE A 252 1.88 -2.12 26.36
C ILE A 252 2.58 -2.04 27.72
N ASN A 253 2.76 -0.84 28.25
CA ASN A 253 3.36 -0.60 29.55
C ASN A 253 2.27 -0.57 30.60
N ASP A 254 2.29 -1.56 31.49
CA ASP A 254 1.31 -1.76 32.56
C ASP A 254 1.36 -0.58 33.56
N ASN A 255 0.19 -0.07 33.97
CA ASN A 255 0.09 0.97 35.00
C ASN A 255 -0.29 0.44 36.39
N GLU A 256 -0.55 -0.85 36.53
CA GLU A 256 -1.02 -1.48 37.74
C GLU A 256 0.15 -2.13 38.49
N THR A 257 0.26 -1.85 39.79
CA THR A 257 1.29 -2.49 40.63
C THR A 257 0.80 -3.79 41.28
N ALA A 258 -0.51 -4.03 41.23
CA ALA A 258 -1.18 -5.22 41.75
C ALA A 258 -2.59 -5.32 41.15
N ASN A 259 -3.15 -6.54 41.17
CA ASN A 259 -4.51 -6.79 40.69
C ASN A 259 -5.57 -6.00 41.48
N GLY A 260 -6.28 -5.14 40.77
CA GLY A 260 -7.47 -4.41 41.15
C GLY A 260 -8.77 -5.09 40.70
N GLY A 261 -9.87 -4.35 40.83
CA GLY A 261 -11.19 -4.79 40.39
C GLY A 261 -11.40 -4.55 38.90
N ASN A 262 -12.24 -5.38 38.26
CA ASN A 262 -12.57 -5.19 36.85
C ASN A 262 -13.23 -3.81 36.62
N PRO A 263 -12.64 -2.93 35.79
CA PRO A 263 -13.14 -1.58 35.56
C PRO A 263 -14.47 -1.54 34.81
N ILE A 264 -15.00 -2.66 34.32
CA ILE A 264 -16.29 -2.76 33.63
C ILE A 264 -17.49 -2.25 34.45
N ASN A 265 -17.35 -2.12 35.77
CA ASN A 265 -18.39 -1.54 36.62
C ASN A 265 -18.35 -0.01 36.68
N GLN A 266 -17.29 0.62 36.18
CA GLN A 266 -17.21 2.07 36.04
C GLN A 266 -18.00 2.50 34.79
N PRO A 267 -18.98 3.41 34.91
CA PRO A 267 -19.80 3.83 33.78
C PRO A 267 -19.00 4.35 32.57
N GLY A 268 -17.96 5.13 32.81
CA GLY A 268 -17.09 5.67 31.75
C GLY A 268 -16.35 4.57 30.98
N PHE A 269 -15.77 3.61 31.70
CA PHE A 269 -15.10 2.46 31.09
C PHE A 269 -16.10 1.59 30.31
N PHE A 270 -17.26 1.27 30.91
CA PHE A 270 -18.31 0.51 30.25
C PHE A 270 -18.76 1.14 28.92
N VAL A 271 -18.92 2.47 28.89
CA VAL A 271 -19.27 3.20 27.66
C VAL A 271 -18.12 3.15 26.66
N ARG A 272 -16.87 3.37 27.09
CA ARG A 272 -15.70 3.31 26.20
C ARG A 272 -15.58 1.94 25.52
N GLU A 273 -15.79 0.85 26.25
CA GLU A 273 -15.77 -0.49 25.67
C GLU A 273 -16.80 -0.66 24.54
N HIS A 274 -17.96 -0.01 24.63
CA HIS A 274 -18.93 -0.03 23.54
C HIS A 274 -18.43 0.71 22.30
N TYR A 275 -17.71 1.83 22.45
CA TYR A 275 -17.10 2.51 21.32
C TYR A 275 -16.04 1.64 20.64
N LEU A 276 -15.21 0.94 21.43
CA LEU A 276 -14.17 0.07 20.88
C LEU A 276 -14.81 -1.12 20.14
N ASP A 277 -15.82 -1.73 20.76
CA ASP A 277 -16.45 -2.96 20.28
C ASP A 277 -17.38 -2.76 19.08
N PHE A 278 -18.20 -1.71 19.11
CA PHE A 278 -19.19 -1.45 18.06
C PHE A 278 -18.63 -0.60 16.92
N PHE A 279 -17.72 0.33 17.24
CA PHE A 279 -17.28 1.35 16.29
C PHE A 279 -15.78 1.28 15.96
N SER A 280 -14.99 0.50 16.71
CA SER A 280 -13.53 0.40 16.51
C SER A 280 -12.84 1.77 16.55
N ARG A 281 -13.25 2.64 17.48
CA ARG A 281 -12.64 3.95 17.73
C ARG A 281 -12.77 4.36 19.19
N GLU A 282 -12.00 5.36 19.59
CA GLU A 282 -12.21 6.07 20.86
C GLU A 282 -13.53 6.87 20.85
N PRO A 283 -14.16 7.07 22.01
CA PRO A 283 -15.29 7.96 22.12
C PRO A 283 -14.88 9.41 21.89
N ASP A 284 -15.76 10.17 21.27
CA ASP A 284 -15.68 11.62 21.32
C ASP A 284 -16.05 12.12 22.74
N PRO A 285 -15.44 13.22 23.23
CA PRO A 285 -15.68 13.68 24.61
C PRO A 285 -17.15 13.92 24.95
N SER A 286 -17.92 14.45 23.99
CA SER A 286 -19.36 14.69 24.15
C SER A 286 -20.16 13.41 24.29
N GLY A 287 -19.91 12.42 23.43
CA GLY A 287 -20.59 11.14 23.43
C GLY A 287 -20.25 10.32 24.68
N LEU A 288 -18.98 10.31 25.10
CA LEU A 288 -18.57 9.67 26.35
C LEU A 288 -19.33 10.25 27.54
N ALA A 289 -19.36 11.59 27.65
CA ALA A 289 -20.03 12.29 28.73
C ALA A 289 -21.55 12.00 28.72
N PHE A 290 -22.19 12.07 27.55
CA PHE A 290 -23.62 11.81 27.41
C PHE A 290 -24.01 10.40 27.90
N TRP A 291 -23.38 9.36 27.35
CA TRP A 291 -23.73 7.98 27.69
C TRP A 291 -23.32 7.59 29.12
N THR A 292 -22.24 8.17 29.63
CA THR A 292 -21.83 8.00 31.02
C THR A 292 -22.85 8.61 31.96
N ASN A 293 -23.35 9.82 31.64
CA ASN A 293 -24.35 10.52 32.43
C ASN A 293 -25.71 9.78 32.48
N GLU A 294 -26.07 9.06 31.43
CA GLU A 294 -27.26 8.20 31.46
C GLU A 294 -27.20 7.16 32.60
N ILE A 295 -26.04 6.58 32.86
CA ILE A 295 -25.84 5.58 33.92
C ILE A 295 -25.65 6.25 35.28
N THR A 296 -24.81 7.28 35.37
CA THR A 296 -24.53 7.95 36.65
C THR A 296 -25.74 8.68 37.22
N SER A 297 -26.73 9.03 36.37
CA SER A 297 -28.02 9.59 36.81
C SER A 297 -28.78 8.71 37.82
N CYS A 298 -28.49 7.41 37.86
CA CYS A 298 -29.08 6.46 38.81
C CYS A 298 -28.48 6.52 40.22
N GLY A 299 -27.39 7.25 40.44
CA GLY A 299 -26.69 7.27 41.72
C GLY A 299 -26.23 5.87 42.15
N THR A 300 -26.76 5.36 43.26
CA THR A 300 -26.44 4.01 43.80
C THR A 300 -27.56 3.00 43.61
N ASP A 301 -28.62 3.33 42.86
CA ASP A 301 -29.72 2.40 42.60
C ASP A 301 -29.29 1.33 41.58
N THR A 302 -29.02 0.13 42.08
CA THR A 302 -28.56 -1.00 41.27
C THR A 302 -29.57 -1.38 40.18
N ALA A 303 -30.88 -1.35 40.45
CA ALA A 303 -31.88 -1.73 39.45
C ALA A 303 -31.93 -0.70 38.30
N CYS A 304 -31.83 0.59 38.65
CA CYS A 304 -31.71 1.66 37.67
C CYS A 304 -30.42 1.53 36.85
N ILE A 305 -29.27 1.26 37.49
CA ILE A 305 -27.97 1.09 36.82
C ILE A 305 -28.03 -0.04 35.79
N GLU A 306 -28.52 -1.22 36.18
CA GLU A 306 -28.63 -2.37 35.27
C GLU A 306 -29.54 -2.07 34.06
N LEU A 307 -30.66 -1.37 34.29
CA LEU A 307 -31.55 -0.92 33.22
C LEU A 307 -30.85 0.08 32.29
N LYS A 308 -30.15 1.09 32.84
CA LYS A 308 -29.44 2.09 32.04
C LYS A 308 -28.29 1.48 31.26
N ARG A 309 -27.53 0.55 31.83
CA ARG A 309 -26.49 -0.20 31.11
C ARG A 309 -27.08 -0.96 29.92
N THR A 310 -28.21 -1.64 30.12
CA THR A 310 -28.94 -2.33 29.04
C THR A 310 -29.38 -1.36 27.95
N ASN A 311 -29.94 -0.21 28.32
CA ASN A 311 -30.40 0.81 27.38
C ASN A 311 -29.24 1.42 26.58
N VAL A 312 -28.12 1.73 27.24
CA VAL A 312 -26.91 2.25 26.60
C VAL A 312 -26.39 1.22 25.60
N SER A 313 -26.23 -0.05 25.98
CA SER A 313 -25.82 -1.11 25.05
C SER A 313 -26.75 -1.23 23.85
N ALA A 314 -28.06 -1.19 24.07
CA ALA A 314 -29.05 -1.23 22.99
C ALA A 314 -28.93 0.00 22.07
N ALA A 315 -28.64 1.19 22.61
CA ALA A 315 -28.49 2.40 21.83
C ALA A 315 -27.28 2.34 20.89
N PHE A 316 -26.15 1.78 21.31
CA PHE A 316 -25.00 1.57 20.41
C PHE A 316 -25.35 0.64 19.25
N PHE A 317 -26.08 -0.45 19.53
CA PHE A 317 -26.54 -1.37 18.50
C PHE A 317 -27.53 -0.73 17.52
N LEU A 318 -28.40 0.17 18.00
CA LEU A 318 -29.39 0.86 17.18
C LEU A 318 -28.87 2.15 16.54
N SER A 319 -27.67 2.59 16.92
CA SER A 319 -27.06 3.82 16.45
C SER A 319 -26.88 3.84 14.94
N ILE A 320 -26.95 5.03 14.34
CA ILE A 320 -26.66 5.23 12.91
C ILE A 320 -25.29 4.65 12.57
N GLU A 321 -24.29 4.87 13.42
CA GLU A 321 -22.92 4.42 13.18
C GLU A 321 -22.86 2.89 13.04
N PHE A 322 -23.40 2.11 13.97
CA PHE A 322 -23.42 0.64 13.85
C PHE A 322 -24.33 0.17 12.70
N GLN A 323 -25.50 0.80 12.52
CA GLN A 323 -26.47 0.41 11.49
C GLN A 323 -25.91 0.59 10.07
N GLN A 324 -25.03 1.59 9.88
CA GLN A 324 -24.41 1.92 8.61
C GLN A 324 -23.01 1.30 8.43
N THR A 325 -22.42 0.72 9.48
CA THR A 325 -21.12 0.02 9.43
C THR A 325 -21.33 -1.49 9.62
N GLY A 326 -21.25 -2.01 10.86
CA GLY A 326 -21.29 -3.44 11.15
C GLY A 326 -22.59 -4.11 10.69
N TYR A 327 -23.74 -3.49 10.91
CA TYR A 327 -25.00 -4.06 10.43
C TYR A 327 -25.13 -4.02 8.91
N LEU A 328 -24.52 -3.04 8.24
CA LEU A 328 -24.43 -3.02 6.77
C LEU A 328 -23.60 -4.19 6.25
N VAL A 329 -22.44 -4.48 6.86
CA VAL A 329 -21.62 -5.67 6.53
C VAL A 329 -22.44 -6.94 6.68
N TYR A 330 -23.11 -7.12 7.81
CA TYR A 330 -23.97 -8.28 8.04
C TYR A 330 -25.05 -8.42 6.95
N ARG A 331 -25.73 -7.32 6.59
CA ARG A 331 -26.76 -7.31 5.55
C ARG A 331 -26.18 -7.61 4.16
N MET A 332 -24.98 -7.14 3.86
CA MET A 332 -24.27 -7.42 2.60
C MET A 332 -23.93 -8.91 2.47
N TYR A 333 -23.39 -9.53 3.53
CA TYR A 333 -23.18 -10.98 3.57
C TYR A 333 -24.48 -11.77 3.45
N LYS A 334 -25.56 -11.32 4.13
CA LYS A 334 -26.88 -11.95 4.03
C LYS A 334 -27.44 -11.86 2.61
N ALA A 335 -27.34 -10.70 1.96
CA ALA A 335 -27.81 -10.53 0.59
C ALA A 335 -26.99 -11.37 -0.41
N ALA A 336 -25.67 -11.42 -0.22
CA ALA A 336 -24.79 -12.15 -1.11
C ALA A 336 -24.87 -13.68 -0.95
N TYR A 337 -25.05 -14.19 0.27
CA TYR A 337 -24.87 -15.62 0.55
C TYR A 337 -26.08 -16.28 1.24
N GLY A 338 -27.07 -15.51 1.68
CA GLY A 338 -28.26 -16.02 2.38
C GLY A 338 -27.90 -16.66 3.72
N GLY A 339 -28.63 -17.71 4.08
CA GLY A 339 -28.32 -18.56 5.24
C GLY A 339 -28.80 -18.05 6.61
N THR A 340 -29.05 -18.99 7.51
CA THR A 340 -29.35 -18.75 8.93
C THR A 340 -28.56 -19.76 9.77
N PRO A 341 -27.57 -19.31 10.57
CA PRO A 341 -27.07 -17.94 10.65
C PRO A 341 -26.44 -17.46 9.33
N VAL A 342 -26.33 -16.13 9.17
CA VAL A 342 -25.63 -15.53 8.00
C VAL A 342 -24.18 -16.00 8.00
N PRO A 343 -23.64 -16.49 6.87
CA PRO A 343 -22.34 -17.15 6.80
C PRO A 343 -21.20 -16.12 6.71
N VAL A 344 -21.06 -15.32 7.75
CA VAL A 344 -19.97 -14.35 7.96
C VAL A 344 -19.15 -14.78 9.17
N ARG A 345 -17.83 -14.88 9.00
CA ARG A 345 -16.89 -15.17 10.10
C ARG A 345 -16.36 -13.88 10.72
N PHE A 346 -15.85 -13.95 11.95
CA PHE A 346 -15.30 -12.76 12.62
C PHE A 346 -14.16 -12.10 11.83
N ASN A 347 -13.25 -12.91 11.28
CA ASN A 347 -12.14 -12.45 10.44
C ASN A 347 -12.56 -11.91 9.05
N GLU A 348 -13.85 -12.03 8.70
CA GLU A 348 -14.46 -11.38 7.54
C GLU A 348 -15.23 -10.12 7.98
N PHE A 349 -15.99 -10.23 9.06
CA PHE A 349 -16.84 -9.16 9.58
C PHE A 349 -16.04 -7.95 10.08
N LEU A 350 -15.00 -8.19 10.88
CA LEU A 350 -14.25 -7.13 11.53
C LEU A 350 -13.51 -6.21 10.54
N PRO A 351 -12.70 -6.73 9.58
CA PRO A 351 -12.01 -5.86 8.63
C PRO A 351 -12.98 -5.04 7.78
N ASP A 352 -14.13 -5.61 7.40
CA ASP A 352 -15.14 -4.92 6.61
C ASP A 352 -15.82 -3.80 7.43
N THR A 353 -16.10 -4.07 8.71
CA THR A 353 -16.68 -3.07 9.61
C THR A 353 -15.69 -1.93 9.86
N GLN A 354 -14.42 -2.25 10.10
CA GLN A 354 -13.35 -1.27 10.30
C GLN A 354 -13.09 -0.45 9.03
N GLN A 355 -13.18 -1.05 7.84
CA GLN A 355 -13.08 -0.33 6.57
C GLN A 355 -14.21 0.70 6.42
N ILE A 356 -15.45 0.35 6.74
CA ILE A 356 -16.59 1.27 6.61
C ILE A 356 -16.53 2.37 7.68
N GLY A 357 -16.17 2.01 8.92
CA GLY A 357 -16.12 2.93 10.06
C GLY A 357 -14.90 3.86 10.10
N LEU A 358 -13.89 3.65 9.24
CA LEU A 358 -12.63 4.39 9.28
C LEU A 358 -12.84 5.91 9.18
N GLY A 359 -12.52 6.64 10.26
CA GLY A 359 -12.64 8.10 10.32
C GLY A 359 -14.08 8.62 10.41
N VAL A 360 -15.07 7.74 10.62
CA VAL A 360 -16.47 8.13 10.77
C VAL A 360 -16.74 8.47 12.23
N VAL A 361 -17.24 9.68 12.47
CA VAL A 361 -17.80 10.09 13.76
C VAL A 361 -19.12 10.80 13.46
N VAL A 362 -20.24 10.12 13.76
CA VAL A 362 -21.57 10.66 13.45
C VAL A 362 -21.79 12.00 14.14
N GLY A 363 -22.22 13.01 13.38
CA GLY A 363 -22.46 14.37 13.88
C GLY A 363 -21.28 15.31 13.73
N GLN A 364 -20.07 14.84 13.36
CA GLN A 364 -18.96 15.73 12.98
C GLN A 364 -19.11 16.20 11.53
N THR A 365 -18.84 17.47 11.24
CA THR A 365 -18.94 18.03 9.89
C THR A 365 -18.28 17.14 8.82
N GLY A 366 -19.06 16.70 7.82
CA GLY A 366 -18.57 15.91 6.68
C GLY A 366 -18.52 14.39 6.91
N TRP A 367 -18.98 13.89 8.06
CA TRP A 367 -19.00 12.46 8.38
C TRP A 367 -19.78 11.62 7.36
N GLU A 368 -20.86 12.16 6.78
CA GLU A 368 -21.69 11.49 5.79
C GLU A 368 -20.89 11.17 4.52
N GLN A 369 -20.06 12.12 4.07
CA GLN A 369 -19.22 11.94 2.88
C GLN A 369 -18.12 10.92 3.13
N VAL A 370 -17.50 10.94 4.31
CA VAL A 370 -16.51 9.94 4.72
C VAL A 370 -17.14 8.55 4.72
N LEU A 371 -18.28 8.40 5.38
CA LEU A 371 -19.01 7.14 5.46
C LEU A 371 -19.41 6.63 4.06
N GLU A 372 -19.93 7.49 3.20
CA GLU A 372 -20.35 7.11 1.85
C GLU A 372 -19.17 6.70 0.97
N ASN A 373 -18.04 7.41 1.06
CA ASN A 373 -16.81 7.01 0.37
C ASN A 373 -16.33 5.63 0.85
N ASN A 374 -16.35 5.38 2.16
CA ASN A 374 -15.94 4.11 2.73
C ASN A 374 -16.86 2.96 2.29
N LYS A 375 -18.19 3.18 2.28
CA LYS A 375 -19.17 2.20 1.78
C LYS A 375 -18.94 1.85 0.32
N ASN A 376 -18.67 2.84 -0.52
CA ASN A 376 -18.41 2.62 -1.94
C ASN A 376 -17.12 1.80 -2.16
N LEU A 377 -16.06 2.10 -1.41
CA LEU A 377 -14.82 1.31 -1.44
C LEU A 377 -15.05 -0.12 -0.96
N PHE A 378 -15.75 -0.30 0.15
CA PHE A 378 -16.10 -1.62 0.67
C PHE A 378 -16.94 -2.41 -0.33
N ALA A 379 -17.99 -1.82 -0.91
CA ALA A 379 -18.85 -2.50 -1.87
C ALA A 379 -18.06 -2.95 -3.11
N ALA A 380 -17.19 -2.08 -3.65
CA ALA A 380 -16.31 -2.41 -4.77
C ALA A 380 -15.35 -3.57 -4.43
N ASP A 381 -14.72 -3.52 -3.26
CA ASP A 381 -13.83 -4.60 -2.79
C ASP A 381 -14.60 -5.91 -2.59
N PHE A 382 -15.79 -5.83 -1.98
CA PHE A 382 -16.62 -6.99 -1.64
C PHE A 382 -17.07 -7.77 -2.87
N VAL A 383 -17.56 -7.08 -3.91
CA VAL A 383 -17.99 -7.74 -5.15
C VAL A 383 -16.82 -8.26 -5.98
N GLY A 384 -15.63 -7.70 -5.80
CA GLY A 384 -14.38 -8.17 -6.41
C GLY A 384 -13.82 -9.46 -5.79
N ARG A 385 -14.33 -9.92 -4.65
CA ARG A 385 -13.85 -11.13 -3.97
C ARG A 385 -14.20 -12.39 -4.78
N LEU A 386 -13.27 -13.34 -4.83
CA LEU A 386 -13.49 -14.63 -5.49
C LEU A 386 -14.74 -15.35 -4.98
N ARG A 387 -15.00 -15.31 -3.66
CA ARG A 387 -16.20 -15.90 -3.05
C ARG A 387 -17.49 -15.27 -3.59
N PHE A 388 -17.49 -13.95 -3.78
CA PHE A 388 -18.65 -13.26 -4.35
C PHE A 388 -18.82 -13.59 -5.82
N ALA A 389 -17.76 -13.47 -6.62
CA ALA A 389 -17.77 -13.79 -8.05
C ALA A 389 -18.15 -15.25 -8.35
N THR A 390 -17.83 -16.18 -7.44
CA THR A 390 -18.21 -17.59 -7.56
C THR A 390 -19.72 -17.80 -7.29
N ALA A 391 -20.28 -17.12 -6.28
CA ALA A 391 -21.71 -17.17 -6.00
C ALA A 391 -22.53 -16.41 -7.06
N HIS A 392 -21.95 -15.33 -7.58
CA HIS A 392 -22.56 -14.39 -8.51
C HIS A 392 -21.68 -14.17 -9.75
N PRO A 393 -21.64 -15.13 -10.69
CA PRO A 393 -20.83 -15.01 -11.90
C PRO A 393 -21.19 -13.79 -12.74
N THR A 394 -20.17 -13.11 -13.26
CA THR A 394 -20.28 -11.93 -14.13
C THR A 394 -20.82 -12.24 -15.53
N THR A 395 -21.02 -13.52 -15.84
CA THR A 395 -21.68 -13.99 -17.06
C THR A 395 -23.20 -13.81 -17.03
N ARG A 396 -23.79 -13.54 -15.87
CA ARG A 396 -25.23 -13.24 -15.73
C ARG A 396 -25.54 -11.84 -16.27
N THR A 397 -26.71 -11.70 -16.87
CA THR A 397 -27.27 -10.38 -17.16
C THR A 397 -27.61 -9.64 -15.86
N ALA A 398 -27.74 -8.31 -15.92
CA ALA A 398 -28.10 -7.51 -14.76
C ALA A 398 -29.44 -7.96 -14.11
N ALA A 399 -30.42 -8.33 -14.93
CA ALA A 399 -31.73 -8.80 -14.45
C ALA A 399 -31.61 -10.15 -13.71
N GLU A 400 -30.87 -11.10 -14.28
CA GLU A 400 -30.63 -12.41 -13.65
C GLU A 400 -29.83 -12.29 -12.35
N PHE A 401 -28.88 -11.35 -12.30
CA PHE A 401 -28.11 -11.06 -11.09
C PHE A 401 -29.00 -10.52 -9.96
N VAL A 402 -29.84 -9.51 -10.24
CA VAL A 402 -30.78 -8.94 -9.26
C VAL A 402 -31.75 -10.01 -8.76
N GLU A 403 -32.26 -10.84 -9.66
CA GLU A 403 -33.18 -11.92 -9.30
C GLU A 403 -32.51 -13.00 -8.44
N CYS A 404 -31.26 -13.34 -8.74
CA CYS A 404 -30.45 -14.24 -7.92
C CYS A 404 -30.24 -13.70 -6.50
N LEU A 405 -29.91 -12.41 -6.35
CA LEU A 405 -29.80 -11.76 -5.04
C LEU A 405 -31.14 -11.76 -4.29
N ARG A 406 -32.25 -11.43 -4.97
CA ARG A 406 -33.59 -11.44 -4.39
C ARG A 406 -33.96 -12.83 -3.88
N HIS A 407 -33.72 -13.87 -4.67
CA HIS A 407 -33.96 -15.26 -4.26
C HIS A 407 -33.07 -15.68 -3.09
N THR A 408 -31.78 -15.33 -3.12
CA THR A 408 -30.84 -15.62 -2.03
C THR A 408 -31.31 -15.01 -0.73
N TYR A 409 -31.73 -13.75 -0.76
CA TYR A 409 -32.26 -13.01 0.39
C TYR A 409 -33.62 -13.56 0.87
N ALA A 410 -34.53 -13.88 -0.05
CA ALA A 410 -35.90 -14.32 0.27
C ALA A 410 -35.98 -15.79 0.72
N SER A 411 -35.01 -16.63 0.36
CA SER A 411 -35.11 -18.09 0.51
C SER A 411 -35.24 -18.61 1.94
N ARG A 412 -35.06 -17.79 3.00
CA ARG A 412 -35.29 -18.21 4.41
C ARG A 412 -35.75 -17.05 5.29
N ALA A 413 -37.07 -16.97 5.51
CA ALA A 413 -37.70 -16.02 6.42
C ALA A 413 -37.20 -16.18 7.87
N HIS A 414 -36.91 -15.03 8.49
CA HIS A 414 -36.75 -14.72 9.91
C HIS A 414 -36.81 -15.88 10.92
N GLY A 415 -35.65 -16.47 11.22
CA GLY A 415 -35.42 -17.28 12.42
C GLY A 415 -34.18 -16.77 13.16
N SER A 416 -34.42 -16.14 14.32
CA SER A 416 -33.50 -15.81 15.42
C SER A 416 -32.08 -15.25 15.11
N HIS A 417 -31.90 -13.96 15.42
CA HIS A 417 -30.62 -13.23 15.47
C HIS A 417 -29.68 -13.67 16.62
N GLN A 418 -29.51 -14.98 16.89
CA GLN A 418 -28.90 -15.42 18.15
C GLN A 418 -27.44 -15.93 18.09
N ARG A 419 -26.76 -15.98 16.93
CA ARG A 419 -25.46 -16.69 16.86
C ARG A 419 -24.24 -15.94 16.32
N VAL A 420 -24.34 -14.65 16.01
CA VAL A 420 -23.12 -13.82 15.90
C VAL A 420 -22.54 -13.55 17.29
N TRP A 421 -23.39 -13.59 18.31
CA TRP A 421 -23.03 -13.20 19.67
C TRP A 421 -22.45 -14.32 20.54
N GLN A 422 -22.76 -15.60 20.31
CA GLN A 422 -22.22 -16.69 21.15
C GLN A 422 -20.68 -16.85 21.12
N TRP A 423 -19.98 -16.26 20.16
CA TRP A 423 -18.52 -16.41 20.05
C TRP A 423 -17.72 -15.33 20.79
N ARG A 424 -18.31 -14.14 21.04
CA ARG A 424 -17.69 -13.12 21.90
C ARG A 424 -17.81 -13.48 23.39
N HIS A 425 -18.75 -14.38 23.72
CA HIS A 425 -18.99 -14.88 25.08
C HIS A 425 -18.09 -16.06 25.49
N SER A 426 -17.42 -16.76 24.56
CA SER A 426 -16.49 -17.85 24.94
C SER A 426 -15.08 -17.37 25.28
N GLY A 427 -14.77 -16.09 25.05
CA GLY A 427 -13.45 -15.50 25.25
C GLY A 427 -13.27 -14.67 26.52
N SER A 428 -14.33 -14.37 27.27
CA SER A 428 -14.19 -13.62 28.52
C SER A 428 -15.43 -13.73 29.41
N ARG A 429 -15.19 -13.93 30.71
CA ARG A 429 -16.07 -13.44 31.78
C ARG A 429 -15.72 -11.98 32.15
N SER A 430 -15.04 -11.25 31.27
CA SER A 430 -14.47 -9.92 31.53
C SER A 430 -14.76 -8.86 30.45
N ARG A 431 -15.37 -9.21 29.31
CA ARG A 431 -15.90 -8.28 28.30
C ARG A 431 -17.40 -8.46 28.19
N VAL A 432 -18.12 -7.34 28.14
CA VAL A 432 -19.57 -7.20 28.37
C VAL A 432 -20.39 -8.40 27.90
N ALA A 433 -20.85 -9.19 28.87
CA ALA A 433 -21.91 -10.15 28.69
C ALA A 433 -23.23 -9.39 28.48
N ALA A 434 -23.64 -9.18 27.23
CA ALA A 434 -25.05 -9.05 26.93
C ALA A 434 -25.68 -10.44 27.12
N GLY A 435 -26.33 -10.67 28.27
CA GLY A 435 -27.13 -11.87 28.52
C GLY A 435 -26.86 -12.56 29.86
N GLY A 436 -27.18 -11.89 30.97
CA GLY A 436 -27.54 -12.58 32.21
C GLY A 436 -29.06 -12.60 32.33
N GLY A 437 -29.66 -13.79 32.30
CA GLY A 437 -31.08 -13.99 32.58
C GLY A 437 -31.80 -14.78 31.50
N GLU A 438 -31.76 -16.10 31.62
CA GLU A 438 -32.86 -16.96 31.21
C GLU A 438 -34.05 -16.62 32.12
N PRO A 439 -35.21 -16.13 31.63
CA PRO A 439 -36.43 -16.17 32.38
C PRO A 439 -37.21 -17.39 31.90
N ASP A 440 -37.28 -18.39 32.76
CA ASP A 440 -38.48 -19.20 32.84
C ASP A 440 -39.71 -18.26 32.84
N ALA A 441 -40.71 -18.66 32.08
CA ALA A 441 -41.93 -17.90 31.82
C ALA A 441 -42.56 -17.32 33.11
N GLY A 442 -42.82 -16.01 33.13
CA GLY A 442 -43.62 -15.43 34.22
C GLY A 442 -43.64 -13.90 34.33
N THR A 443 -44.58 -13.27 33.60
CA THR A 443 -45.40 -12.12 34.03
C THR A 443 -44.79 -10.71 34.29
N THR A 444 -45.28 -9.77 33.46
CA THR A 444 -45.83 -8.41 33.76
C THR A 444 -44.94 -7.19 34.02
N GLY A 445 -45.07 -6.18 33.11
CA GLY A 445 -45.10 -4.71 33.34
C GLY A 445 -43.78 -4.04 33.74
N VAL A 446 -43.28 -2.96 33.13
CA VAL A 446 -43.90 -1.64 32.91
C VAL A 446 -43.13 -0.93 31.78
N GLN A 447 -43.86 -0.35 30.82
CA GLN A 447 -43.30 0.49 29.74
C GLN A 447 -43.03 1.91 30.23
N GLN A 448 -41.84 2.45 29.94
CA GLN A 448 -41.66 3.90 29.81
C GLN A 448 -40.74 4.23 28.64
N SER A 449 -41.26 5.11 27.80
CA SER A 449 -40.78 5.62 26.53
C SER A 449 -39.66 6.66 26.69
N VAL A 450 -38.62 6.57 25.88
CA VAL A 450 -37.89 7.76 25.37
C VAL A 450 -37.57 7.53 23.90
N CYS A 451 -38.50 7.92 23.04
CA CYS A 451 -38.22 8.29 21.66
C CYS A 451 -38.46 9.80 21.57
N ALA A 452 -37.38 10.57 21.42
CA ALA A 452 -37.36 12.00 21.11
C ALA A 452 -35.94 12.28 20.58
N ASP A 453 -35.66 12.92 19.45
CA ASP A 453 -36.49 13.64 18.50
C ASP A 453 -35.95 13.46 17.08
N ALA A 454 -36.87 13.56 16.12
CA ALA A 454 -36.67 13.30 14.71
C ALA A 454 -35.80 14.36 14.01
N VAL A 455 -34.89 13.87 13.16
CA VAL A 455 -34.37 14.61 12.00
C VAL A 455 -35.51 14.70 10.97
N PRO A 456 -35.90 15.89 10.46
CA PRO A 456 -37.02 15.99 9.52
C PRO A 456 -36.60 15.49 8.12
N GLY A 457 -37.34 14.53 7.55
CA GLY A 457 -37.26 14.28 6.09
C GLY A 457 -37.36 12.85 5.57
N ILE A 458 -37.60 11.81 6.38
CA ILE A 458 -37.76 10.44 5.86
C ILE A 458 -39.25 10.14 5.59
N PRO A 459 -39.64 9.76 4.35
CA PRO A 459 -41.02 9.43 4.02
C PRO A 459 -41.58 8.23 4.79
N GLU A 460 -42.86 8.35 5.10
CA GLU A 460 -43.72 7.59 6.02
C GLU A 460 -44.02 6.13 5.59
N LYS A 461 -42.99 5.28 5.46
CA LYS A 461 -43.18 3.81 5.32
C LYS A 461 -42.27 2.91 6.18
N GLU A 462 -41.45 3.48 7.05
CA GLU A 462 -40.65 2.68 8.02
C GLU A 462 -41.05 2.88 9.50
N SER A 463 -42.12 3.63 9.79
CA SER A 463 -42.64 3.81 11.17
C SER A 463 -43.50 2.63 11.67
N GLU A 464 -43.90 1.69 10.81
CA GLU A 464 -44.79 0.56 11.19
C GLU A 464 -44.07 -0.69 11.73
N ARG A 465 -42.74 -0.66 11.95
CA ARG A 465 -42.01 -1.84 12.49
C ARG A 465 -41.50 -1.69 13.92
N CYS A 466 -41.95 -0.68 14.66
CA CYS A 466 -41.69 -0.53 16.09
C CYS A 466 -42.77 -1.17 17.00
N THR A 467 -43.82 -1.80 16.45
CA THR A 467 -44.95 -2.37 17.23
C THR A 467 -45.03 -3.90 17.23
N GLY A 468 -44.00 -4.61 16.75
CA GLY A 468 -44.07 -6.06 16.50
C GLY A 468 -43.37 -7.00 17.48
N TRP A 469 -42.74 -6.51 18.55
CA TRP A 469 -42.06 -7.37 19.54
C TRP A 469 -42.84 -7.38 20.84
N LYS A 470 -43.82 -8.28 20.93
CA LYS A 470 -44.33 -8.76 22.23
C LYS A 470 -43.30 -9.74 22.78
N PHE A 471 -42.65 -9.36 23.88
CA PHE A 471 -41.88 -10.26 24.74
C PHE A 471 -42.83 -11.07 25.64
#